data_AF-A0A7J6MZV9-F1
#
_entry.id   AF-A0A7J6MZV9-F1
#
_cell.length_a   1.000
_cell.length_b   1.000
_cell.length_c   1.000
_cell.angle_alpha   90.00
_cell.angle_beta   90.00
_cell.angle_gamma   90.00
#
_symmetry.space_group_name_H-M   'P 1'
#
loop_
_entity.id
_entity.type
_entity.pdbx_description
1 polymer ?
#
loop_
_entity_poly.entity_id
_entity_poly.type
_entity_poly.pdbx_seq_one_letter_code
_entity_poly.pdbx_strand_id
1 'polypeptide(L)'
;MCNTTKSNNVIVSPTPRALEVDEPKAQSNACPSTIENGGLFSPKWYHSVYPHKAATRADPIMVKLLAQVRDLSETEFEGENCLDKISGRSPWKLSILANGDQLCAFIVYKFVNDRRAFSIAKLAVPKTMRGKGMGTFVMKWVKDSCKANPNVDIVTLSSLPAAIKFYKKLGFKKIYMITQNDPDEELVEGQAYMELNVGVSLSIASLITVEGIDYCPRSS
;
A
#
# COMPACT_ATOMS: atom_id res chain seq x y z
N MET A 1 52.23 34.68 -20.01
CA MET A 1 52.25 34.06 -18.68
C MET A 1 52.08 32.56 -18.88
N CYS A 2 53.12 31.79 -18.57
CA CYS A 2 53.17 30.34 -18.66
C CYS A 2 52.24 29.70 -17.62
N ASN A 3 51.55 28.63 -18.00
CA ASN A 3 51.30 27.51 -17.09
C ASN A 3 51.35 26.19 -17.88
N THR A 4 52.40 25.45 -17.56
CA THR A 4 52.73 24.07 -17.92
C THR A 4 51.80 23.09 -17.20
N THR A 5 51.87 21.79 -17.58
CA THR A 5 51.58 20.57 -16.75
C THR A 5 50.29 19.86 -17.17
N LYS A 6 50.19 18.55 -17.47
CA LYS A 6 51.10 17.39 -17.60
C LYS A 6 50.35 16.33 -18.41
N SER A 7 51.02 15.69 -19.34
CA SER A 7 50.58 14.43 -19.96
C SER A 7 50.86 13.27 -19.00
N ASN A 8 49.88 12.41 -18.77
CA ASN A 8 50.08 11.12 -18.09
C ASN A 8 49.76 9.99 -19.08
N ASN A 9 50.84 9.35 -19.55
CA ASN A 9 50.82 8.02 -20.13
C ASN A 9 50.69 7.00 -19.01
N VAL A 10 49.73 6.08 -19.12
CA VAL A 10 49.70 4.85 -18.32
C VAL A 10 49.69 3.67 -19.30
N ILE A 11 50.83 3.00 -19.37
CA ILE A 11 50.99 1.67 -19.96
C ILE A 11 51.05 0.71 -18.78
N VAL A 12 50.06 -0.17 -18.63
CA VAL A 12 50.16 -1.36 -17.78
C VAL A 12 49.47 -2.54 -18.48
N SER A 13 50.31 -3.41 -19.01
CA SER A 13 50.31 -4.89 -19.08
C SER A 13 48.99 -5.69 -19.25
N PRO A 14 49.00 -6.73 -20.11
CA PRO A 14 47.96 -7.76 -20.15
C PRO A 14 48.25 -8.96 -19.23
N THR A 15 47.23 -9.82 -19.06
CA THR A 15 47.25 -11.25 -18.59
C THR A 15 46.99 -11.47 -17.08
N PRO A 16 46.38 -12.59 -16.57
CA PRO A 16 45.80 -13.82 -17.17
C PRO A 16 44.29 -14.05 -16.87
N ARG A 17 43.56 -14.77 -17.73
CA ARG A 17 43.14 -16.20 -17.63
C ARG A 17 42.25 -16.57 -16.42
N ALA A 18 40.98 -16.82 -16.78
CA ALA A 18 39.94 -17.64 -16.17
C ALA A 18 40.22 -18.28 -14.80
N LEU A 19 39.40 -17.90 -13.82
CA LEU A 19 38.93 -18.78 -12.76
C LEU A 19 37.42 -18.91 -12.92
N GLU A 20 36.98 -20.11 -13.28
CA GLU A 20 35.59 -20.54 -13.19
C GLU A 20 35.16 -20.39 -11.74
N VAL A 21 34.13 -19.58 -11.50
CA VAL A 21 33.45 -19.54 -10.21
C VAL A 21 32.33 -20.56 -10.30
N ASP A 22 32.49 -21.64 -9.54
CA ASP A 22 31.46 -22.64 -9.29
C ASP A 22 30.13 -21.99 -8.96
N GLU A 23 29.13 -22.27 -9.79
CA GLU A 23 27.74 -21.91 -9.61
C GLU A 23 27.22 -22.59 -8.32
N PRO A 24 26.79 -21.84 -7.28
CA PRO A 24 26.23 -22.45 -6.09
C PRO A 24 24.90 -23.09 -6.49
N LYS A 25 24.89 -24.42 -6.56
CA LYS A 25 23.69 -25.25 -6.67
C LYS A 25 22.62 -24.68 -5.73
N ALA A 26 21.52 -24.26 -6.32
CA ALA A 26 20.31 -23.84 -5.62
C ALA A 26 19.92 -24.96 -4.64
N GLN A 27 20.28 -24.77 -3.37
CA GLN A 27 19.72 -25.53 -2.28
C GLN A 27 18.24 -25.17 -2.27
N SER A 28 17.42 -26.14 -2.67
CA SER A 28 15.99 -26.11 -2.48
C SER A 28 15.73 -25.90 -1.00
N ASN A 29 15.52 -24.65 -0.60
CA ASN A 29 15.00 -24.30 0.71
C ASN A 29 13.65 -24.99 0.79
N ALA A 30 13.63 -26.14 1.45
CA ALA A 30 12.43 -26.81 1.87
C ALA A 30 11.59 -25.76 2.58
N CYS A 31 10.45 -25.40 1.98
CA CYS A 31 9.44 -24.60 2.66
C CYS A 31 9.14 -25.29 4.00
N PRO A 32 9.38 -24.64 5.15
CA PRO A 32 8.82 -25.11 6.40
C PRO A 32 7.31 -24.79 6.37
N SER A 33 6.54 -25.58 5.63
CA SER A 33 5.08 -25.54 5.65
C SER A 33 4.57 -26.50 6.72
N THR A 34 5.03 -26.30 7.96
CA THR A 34 4.35 -26.85 9.13
C THR A 34 3.26 -25.85 9.52
N ILE A 35 2.14 -25.88 8.78
CA ILE A 35 0.89 -25.27 9.25
C ILE A 35 0.26 -26.27 10.22
N GLU A 36 0.93 -26.49 11.35
CA GLU A 36 0.30 -27.15 12.49
C GLU A 36 -0.49 -26.08 13.24
N ASN A 37 -1.75 -25.98 12.88
CA ASN A 37 -2.89 -25.91 13.78
C ASN A 37 -4.11 -25.59 12.92
N GLY A 38 -5.20 -26.34 13.10
CA GLY A 38 -6.53 -26.02 12.57
C GLY A 38 -7.14 -24.77 13.21
N GLY A 39 -6.32 -23.73 13.41
CA GLY A 39 -6.74 -22.43 13.88
C GLY A 39 -7.60 -21.77 12.82
N LEU A 40 -8.81 -21.40 13.23
CA LEU A 40 -9.76 -20.64 12.42
C LEU A 40 -9.08 -19.37 11.89
N PHE A 41 -8.88 -19.28 10.58
CA PHE A 41 -8.35 -18.08 9.93
C PHE A 41 -9.30 -16.91 10.21
N SER A 42 -8.90 -16.03 11.12
CA SER A 42 -9.72 -14.94 11.66
C SER A 42 -8.93 -13.63 11.60
N PRO A 43 -8.65 -13.12 10.38
CA PRO A 43 -7.79 -11.96 10.21
C PRO A 43 -8.42 -10.73 10.85
N LYS A 44 -7.62 -10.00 11.62
CA LYS A 44 -7.99 -8.80 12.38
C LYS A 44 -7.31 -7.58 11.80
N TRP A 45 -8.06 -6.48 11.73
CA TRP A 45 -7.52 -5.18 11.37
C TRP A 45 -6.97 -4.42 12.57
N TYR A 46 -5.81 -3.79 12.38
CA TYR A 46 -5.21 -2.79 13.24
C TYR A 46 -5.21 -1.47 12.46
N HIS A 47 -6.11 -0.55 12.81
CA HIS A 47 -6.32 0.68 12.07
C HIS A 47 -5.48 1.83 12.61
N SER A 48 -5.01 2.70 11.71
CA SER A 48 -4.27 3.93 12.06
C SER A 48 -3.11 3.69 13.01
N VAL A 49 -2.27 2.70 12.69
CA VAL A 49 -1.07 2.33 13.44
C VAL A 49 -0.02 3.43 13.29
N TYR A 50 0.62 3.82 14.40
CA TYR A 50 1.71 4.80 14.43
C TYR A 50 3.01 4.14 14.91
N PRO A 51 3.92 3.75 14.00
CA PRO A 51 5.09 2.92 14.33
C PRO A 51 6.03 3.48 15.42
N HIS A 52 6.04 4.81 15.56
CA HIS A 52 6.94 5.51 16.50
C HIS A 52 6.31 5.81 17.86
N LYS A 53 5.02 5.51 18.08
CA LYS A 53 4.38 5.71 19.39
C LYS A 53 4.89 4.69 20.40
N ALA A 54 5.16 5.13 21.63
CA ALA A 54 5.63 4.27 22.71
C ALA A 54 4.69 3.07 22.97
N ALA A 55 3.38 3.28 22.97
CA ALA A 55 2.39 2.22 23.14
C ALA A 55 2.48 1.13 22.06
N THR A 56 2.70 1.53 20.80
CA THR A 56 2.86 0.61 19.66
C THR A 56 4.16 -0.20 19.79
N ARG A 57 5.23 0.41 20.30
CA ARG A 57 6.53 -0.27 20.51
C ARG A 57 6.57 -1.15 21.76
N ALA A 58 5.68 -0.90 22.72
CA ALA A 58 5.55 -1.73 23.91
C ALA A 58 4.79 -3.05 23.66
N ASP A 59 4.01 -3.15 22.58
CA ASP A 59 3.28 -4.36 22.21
C ASP A 59 4.17 -5.31 21.37
N PRO A 60 4.54 -6.50 21.89
CA PRO A 60 5.41 -7.44 21.18
C PRO A 60 4.83 -7.95 19.85
N ILE A 61 3.50 -8.11 19.76
CA ILE A 61 2.85 -8.55 18.52
C ILE A 61 2.99 -7.46 17.47
N MET A 62 2.72 -6.21 17.85
CA MET A 62 2.83 -5.09 16.95
C MET A 62 4.27 -4.85 16.47
N VAL A 63 5.27 -5.03 17.33
CA VAL A 63 6.69 -4.95 16.95
C VAL A 63 7.02 -5.99 15.86
N LYS A 64 6.57 -7.24 16.01
CA LYS A 64 6.75 -8.29 15.00
C LYS A 64 6.04 -7.96 13.68
N LEU A 65 4.81 -7.44 13.76
CA LEU A 65 4.04 -7.06 12.57
C LEU A 65 4.69 -5.89 11.84
N LEU A 66 5.19 -4.88 12.56
CA LEU A 66 5.89 -3.73 11.96
C LEU A 66 7.19 -4.15 11.28
N ALA A 67 7.94 -5.10 11.85
CA ALA A 67 9.10 -5.68 11.18
C ALA A 67 8.70 -6.34 9.84
N GLN A 68 7.65 -7.16 9.83
CA GLN A 68 7.14 -7.77 8.60
C GLN A 68 6.63 -6.74 7.58
N VAL A 69 6.00 -5.66 8.03
CA VAL A 69 5.54 -4.56 7.14
C VAL A 69 6.74 -3.87 6.51
N ARG A 70 7.78 -3.55 7.29
CA ARG A 70 9.02 -2.96 6.78
C ARG A 70 9.63 -3.87 5.71
N ASP A 71 9.90 -5.13 6.05
CA ASP A 71 10.56 -6.07 5.15
C ASP A 71 9.76 -6.28 3.86
N LEU A 72 8.42 -6.39 3.95
CA LEU A 72 7.54 -6.47 2.79
C LEU A 72 7.54 -5.18 1.97
N SER A 73 7.57 -4.01 2.62
CA SER A 73 7.56 -2.73 1.92
C SER A 73 8.84 -2.49 1.14
N GLU A 74 10.00 -2.79 1.73
CA GLU A 74 11.29 -2.68 1.05
C GLU A 74 11.38 -3.66 -0.13
N THR A 75 10.83 -4.87 0.03
CA THR A 75 10.83 -5.87 -1.04
C THR A 75 9.93 -5.49 -2.22
N GLU A 76 8.76 -4.94 -1.97
CA GLU A 76 7.74 -4.70 -3.01
C GLU A 76 7.77 -3.28 -3.60
N PHE A 77 8.47 -2.35 -2.95
CA PHE A 77 8.56 -0.95 -3.35
C PHE A 77 10.02 -0.49 -3.42
N GLU A 78 10.87 -1.28 -4.07
CA GLU A 78 12.23 -0.88 -4.50
C GLU A 78 13.13 -0.35 -3.35
N GLY A 79 13.06 -0.98 -2.18
CA GLY A 79 13.84 -0.60 -1.00
C GLY A 79 13.20 0.50 -0.14
N GLU A 80 12.02 1.01 -0.51
CA GLU A 80 11.36 2.03 0.29
C GLU A 80 10.67 1.46 1.54
N ASN A 81 11.20 1.79 2.71
CA ASN A 81 10.51 1.61 3.99
C ASN A 81 9.30 2.55 4.10
N CYS A 82 8.09 1.98 4.11
CA CYS A 82 6.87 2.78 4.19
C CYS A 82 6.62 3.39 5.58
N LEU A 83 7.25 2.86 6.64
CA LEU A 83 7.01 3.28 8.02
C LEU A 83 7.54 4.68 8.30
N ASP A 84 8.62 5.08 7.62
CA ASP A 84 9.26 6.39 7.82
C ASP A 84 8.36 7.56 7.42
N LYS A 85 7.39 7.30 6.52
CA LYS A 85 6.39 8.29 6.07
C LYS A 85 5.20 8.40 7.04
N ILE A 86 5.10 7.52 8.05
CA ILE A 86 3.97 7.45 9.00
C ILE A 86 4.35 8.10 10.34
N SER A 87 4.00 9.38 10.48
CA SER A 87 4.21 10.14 11.71
C SER A 87 2.92 10.75 12.23
N GLY A 88 2.91 11.23 13.47
CA GLY A 88 1.73 11.89 14.05
C GLY A 88 1.34 13.20 13.35
N ARG A 89 2.23 13.78 12.52
CA ARG A 89 1.97 14.99 11.72
C ARG A 89 1.70 14.69 10.25
N SER A 90 2.05 13.48 9.80
CA SER A 90 1.83 13.04 8.43
C SER A 90 0.33 12.79 8.20
N PRO A 91 -0.23 13.16 7.04
CA PRO A 91 -1.60 12.79 6.69
C PRO A 91 -1.73 11.29 6.36
N TRP A 92 -0.61 10.58 6.20
CA TRP A 92 -0.57 9.17 5.88
C TRP A 92 -0.89 8.31 7.10
N LYS A 93 -1.80 7.37 6.91
CA LYS A 93 -2.25 6.39 7.90
C LYS A 93 -1.84 5.00 7.44
N LEU A 94 -1.38 4.19 8.38
CA LEU A 94 -1.11 2.76 8.18
C LEU A 94 -2.24 1.93 8.78
N SER A 95 -2.79 1.00 8.02
CA SER A 95 -3.64 -0.07 8.54
C SER A 95 -3.03 -1.43 8.21
N ILE A 96 -3.04 -2.34 9.18
CA ILE A 96 -2.44 -3.67 9.08
C ILE A 96 -3.54 -4.71 9.24
N LEU A 97 -3.57 -5.70 8.34
CA LEU A 97 -4.38 -6.91 8.46
C LEU A 97 -3.47 -8.06 8.90
N ALA A 98 -3.78 -8.70 10.02
CA ALA A 98 -2.95 -9.78 10.56
C ALA A 98 -3.79 -10.91 11.15
N ASN A 99 -3.21 -12.11 11.24
CA ASN A 99 -3.77 -13.26 11.92
C ASN A 99 -2.79 -13.67 13.03
N GLY A 100 -3.05 -13.24 14.27
CA GLY A 100 -2.06 -13.33 15.35
C GLY A 100 -0.86 -12.41 15.07
N ASP A 101 0.35 -12.97 15.08
CA ASP A 101 1.59 -12.27 14.73
C ASP A 101 1.99 -12.42 13.26
N GLN A 102 1.14 -13.03 12.43
CA GLN A 102 1.37 -13.17 10.98
C GLN A 102 0.73 -12.01 10.20
N LEU A 103 1.54 -11.30 9.42
CA LEU A 103 1.06 -10.26 8.50
C LEU A 103 0.27 -10.89 7.33
N CYS A 104 -0.95 -10.42 7.09
CA CYS A 104 -1.77 -10.82 5.94
C CYS A 104 -1.76 -9.78 4.82
N ALA A 105 -1.79 -8.49 5.18
CA ALA A 105 -1.69 -7.37 4.25
C ALA A 105 -1.41 -6.06 5.01
N PHE A 106 -0.91 -5.04 4.32
CA PHE A 106 -0.95 -3.67 4.83
C PHE A 106 -1.39 -2.68 3.77
N ILE A 107 -1.87 -1.52 4.23
CA ILE A 107 -2.25 -0.40 3.38
C ILE A 107 -1.81 0.92 4.03
N VAL A 108 -1.16 1.76 3.22
CA VAL A 108 -0.84 3.15 3.54
C VAL A 108 -1.72 4.07 2.69
N TYR A 109 -2.47 4.95 3.35
CA TYR A 109 -3.47 5.79 2.70
C TYR A 109 -3.64 7.13 3.40
N LYS A 110 -4.28 8.08 2.73
CA LYS A 110 -4.72 9.36 3.29
C LYS A 110 -6.10 9.74 2.77
N PHE A 111 -6.77 10.62 3.50
CA PHE A 111 -7.97 11.29 3.01
C PHE A 111 -7.56 12.65 2.41
N VAL A 112 -8.07 12.96 1.23
CA VAL A 112 -7.86 14.23 0.54
C VAL A 112 -9.20 14.93 0.44
N ASN A 113 -9.48 15.80 1.41
CA ASN A 113 -10.79 16.43 1.58
C ASN A 113 -11.21 17.27 0.36
N ASP A 114 -10.29 18.05 -0.21
CA ASP A 114 -10.56 18.93 -1.37
C ASP A 114 -11.02 18.15 -2.61
N ARG A 115 -10.57 16.89 -2.72
CA ARG A 115 -10.95 15.98 -3.82
C ARG A 115 -11.96 14.93 -3.39
N ARG A 116 -12.42 14.98 -2.14
CA ARG A 116 -13.29 13.97 -1.51
C ARG A 116 -12.79 12.54 -1.80
N ALA A 117 -11.49 12.31 -1.59
CA ALA A 117 -10.81 11.11 -2.06
C ALA A 117 -10.14 10.30 -0.94
N PHE A 118 -10.18 8.98 -1.06
CA PHE A 118 -9.34 8.03 -0.34
C PHE A 118 -8.15 7.67 -1.22
N SER A 119 -6.99 8.25 -0.93
CA SER A 119 -5.77 8.05 -1.73
C SER A 119 -4.90 6.97 -1.12
N ILE A 120 -4.64 5.90 -1.88
CA ILE A 120 -3.78 4.78 -1.50
C ILE A 120 -2.38 5.03 -2.04
N ALA A 121 -1.38 5.14 -1.15
CA ALA A 121 0.03 5.22 -1.54
C ALA A 121 0.61 3.82 -1.76
N LYS A 122 0.45 2.92 -0.78
CA LYS A 122 1.05 1.58 -0.81
C LYS A 122 0.05 0.56 -0.33
N LEU A 123 -0.04 -0.56 -1.05
CA LEU A 123 -0.82 -1.72 -0.65
C LEU A 123 -0.05 -2.96 -1.05
N ALA A 124 0.23 -3.84 -0.09
CA ALA A 124 0.94 -5.07 -0.35
C ALA A 124 0.34 -6.25 0.42
N VAL A 125 0.43 -7.41 -0.21
CA VAL A 125 0.09 -8.72 0.36
C VAL A 125 1.34 -9.60 0.24
N PRO A 126 1.78 -10.27 1.32
CA PRO A 126 2.89 -11.22 1.26
C PRO A 126 2.68 -12.25 0.15
N LYS A 127 3.75 -12.64 -0.56
CA LYS A 127 3.67 -13.58 -1.70
C LYS A 127 2.96 -14.88 -1.33
N THR A 128 3.19 -15.40 -0.12
CA THR A 128 2.55 -16.61 0.45
C THR A 128 1.04 -16.51 0.63
N MET A 129 0.49 -15.29 0.63
CA MET A 129 -0.93 -14.97 0.82
C MET A 129 -1.60 -14.44 -0.46
N ARG A 130 -0.85 -14.28 -1.56
CA ARG A 130 -1.40 -13.89 -2.88
C ARG A 130 -2.22 -15.01 -3.48
N GLY A 131 -3.13 -14.66 -4.38
CA GLY A 131 -4.04 -15.63 -5.01
C GLY A 131 -5.15 -16.17 -4.09
N LYS A 132 -5.11 -15.88 -2.79
CA LYS A 132 -6.10 -16.32 -1.79
C LYS A 132 -7.20 -15.29 -1.50
N GLY A 133 -7.41 -14.34 -2.42
CA GLY A 133 -8.44 -13.29 -2.27
C GLY A 133 -8.11 -12.15 -1.29
N MET A 134 -6.92 -12.14 -0.66
CA MET A 134 -6.54 -11.10 0.31
C MET A 134 -6.60 -9.67 -0.26
N GLY A 135 -6.14 -9.45 -1.49
CA GLY A 135 -6.24 -8.14 -2.14
C GLY A 135 -7.70 -7.68 -2.29
N THR A 136 -8.59 -8.59 -2.70
CA THR A 136 -10.03 -8.31 -2.79
C THR A 136 -10.63 -8.01 -1.41
N PHE A 137 -10.22 -8.74 -0.38
CA PHE A 137 -10.65 -8.52 1.00
C PHE A 137 -10.25 -7.12 1.50
N VAL A 138 -8.99 -6.72 1.28
CA VAL A 138 -8.52 -5.37 1.61
C VAL A 138 -9.32 -4.31 0.86
N MET A 139 -9.54 -4.49 -0.44
CA MET A 139 -10.30 -3.52 -1.23
C MET A 139 -11.79 -3.46 -0.85
N LYS A 140 -12.38 -4.55 -0.36
CA LYS A 140 -13.72 -4.51 0.23
C LYS A 140 -13.73 -3.61 1.46
N TRP A 141 -12.76 -3.78 2.37
CA TRP A 141 -12.64 -2.92 3.55
C TRP A 141 -12.44 -1.43 3.16
N VAL A 142 -11.63 -1.14 2.14
CA VAL A 142 -11.48 0.24 1.62
C VAL A 142 -12.83 0.80 1.16
N LYS A 143 -13.59 0.05 0.34
CA LYS A 143 -14.91 0.48 -0.14
C LYS A 143 -15.88 0.73 1.02
N ASP A 144 -15.92 -0.18 1.99
CA ASP A 144 -16.78 -0.05 3.17
C ASP A 144 -16.39 1.19 4.01
N SER A 145 -15.08 1.43 4.18
CA SER A 145 -14.55 2.60 4.88
C SER A 145 -14.90 3.93 4.18
N CYS A 146 -14.91 3.93 2.84
CA CYS A 146 -15.32 5.11 2.08
C CYS A 146 -16.82 5.34 2.17
N LYS A 147 -17.65 4.29 2.07
CA LYS A 147 -19.11 4.40 2.23
C LYS A 147 -19.52 4.93 3.60
N ALA A 148 -18.76 4.60 4.64
CA ALA A 148 -18.98 5.12 5.99
C ALA A 148 -18.56 6.59 6.16
N ASN A 149 -17.79 7.16 5.22
CA ASN A 149 -17.31 8.53 5.28
C ASN A 149 -17.99 9.39 4.20
N PRO A 150 -18.95 10.27 4.55
CA PRO A 150 -19.69 11.07 3.57
C PRO A 150 -18.82 12.07 2.81
N ASN A 151 -17.59 12.31 3.26
CA ASN A 151 -16.63 13.20 2.60
C ASN A 151 -15.75 12.47 1.56
N VAL A 152 -16.09 11.23 1.21
CA VAL A 152 -15.30 10.42 0.27
C VAL A 152 -16.21 9.85 -0.83
N ASP A 153 -15.96 10.26 -2.06
CA ASP A 153 -16.68 9.75 -3.24
C ASP A 153 -15.82 8.84 -4.11
N ILE A 154 -14.50 9.00 -4.04
CA ILE A 154 -13.56 8.32 -4.93
C ILE A 154 -12.42 7.66 -4.15
N VAL A 155 -11.96 6.51 -4.65
CA VAL A 155 -10.72 5.86 -4.23
C VAL A 155 -9.70 6.04 -5.35
N THR A 156 -8.51 6.53 -5.02
CA THR A 156 -7.46 6.83 -5.99
C THR A 156 -6.18 6.08 -5.64
N LEU A 157 -5.46 5.61 -6.65
CA LEU A 157 -4.17 4.94 -6.49
C LEU A 157 -3.32 5.04 -7.75
N SER A 158 -2.01 4.85 -7.58
CA SER A 158 -1.06 4.65 -8.69
C SER A 158 -0.70 3.17 -8.78
N SER A 159 -1.22 2.48 -9.79
CA SER A 159 -1.03 1.04 -9.96
C SER A 159 0.24 0.72 -10.73
N LEU A 160 1.07 -0.16 -10.17
CA LEU A 160 2.11 -0.85 -10.94
C LEU A 160 1.51 -1.61 -12.13
N PRO A 161 2.24 -1.77 -13.25
CA PRO A 161 1.73 -2.43 -14.46
C PRO A 161 1.08 -3.81 -14.19
N ALA A 162 1.73 -4.62 -13.35
CA ALA A 162 1.26 -5.97 -13.00
C ALA A 162 -0.09 -5.98 -12.26
N ALA A 163 -0.42 -4.90 -11.53
CA ALA A 163 -1.64 -4.81 -10.72
C ALA A 163 -2.82 -4.15 -11.47
N ILE A 164 -2.61 -3.57 -12.65
CA ILE A 164 -3.67 -2.86 -13.40
C ILE A 164 -4.85 -3.80 -13.69
N LYS A 165 -4.57 -5.04 -14.12
CA LYS A 165 -5.62 -6.04 -14.42
C LYS A 165 -6.44 -6.37 -13.18
N PHE A 166 -5.81 -6.42 -12.02
CA PHE A 166 -6.48 -6.66 -10.73
C PHE A 166 -7.42 -5.49 -10.38
N TYR A 167 -6.94 -4.25 -10.43
CA TYR A 167 -7.77 -3.08 -10.10
C TYR A 167 -8.91 -2.86 -11.11
N LYS A 168 -8.68 -3.10 -12.40
CA LYS A 168 -9.76 -3.07 -13.42
C LYS A 168 -10.90 -4.05 -13.07
N LYS A 169 -10.59 -5.27 -12.64
CA LYS A 169 -11.60 -6.24 -12.19
C LYS A 169 -12.40 -5.76 -10.98
N LEU A 170 -11.83 -4.89 -10.14
CA LEU A 170 -12.50 -4.30 -8.98
C LEU A 170 -13.34 -3.06 -9.31
N GLY A 171 -13.35 -2.64 -10.58
CA GLY A 171 -14.10 -1.49 -11.09
C GLY A 171 -13.29 -0.20 -11.23
N PHE A 172 -11.97 -0.23 -11.00
CA PHE A 172 -11.14 0.95 -11.21
C PHE A 172 -11.03 1.27 -12.70
N LYS A 173 -11.13 2.56 -13.01
CA LYS A 173 -10.89 3.12 -14.34
C LYS A 173 -9.46 3.67 -14.38
N LYS A 174 -8.76 3.38 -15.46
CA LYS A 174 -7.45 3.98 -15.76
C LYS A 174 -7.71 5.37 -16.33
N ILE A 175 -7.16 6.41 -15.71
CA ILE A 175 -7.37 7.80 -16.16
C ILE A 175 -6.24 8.20 -17.10
N TYR A 176 -4.98 8.11 -16.64
CA TYR A 176 -3.80 8.39 -17.47
C TYR A 176 -2.63 7.47 -17.11
N MET A 177 -1.71 7.35 -18.06
CA MET A 177 -0.38 6.77 -17.84
C MET A 177 0.50 7.85 -17.25
N ILE A 178 1.24 7.51 -16.20
CA ILE A 178 2.25 8.45 -15.70
C ILE A 178 3.45 8.32 -16.64
N THR A 179 3.72 9.37 -17.40
CA THR A 179 4.91 9.48 -18.25
C THR A 179 6.05 10.03 -17.41
N GLN A 180 7.28 9.53 -17.58
CA GLN A 180 8.49 9.82 -16.75
C GLN A 180 8.99 11.29 -16.77
N ASN A 181 8.14 12.25 -17.10
CA ASN A 181 8.53 13.66 -17.26
C ASN A 181 8.39 14.48 -15.97
N ASP A 182 8.09 13.86 -14.83
CA ASP A 182 8.13 14.56 -13.54
C ASP A 182 9.49 14.30 -12.87
N PRO A 183 10.41 15.29 -12.85
CA PRO A 183 11.76 15.10 -12.33
C PRO A 183 11.81 14.85 -10.81
N ASP A 184 10.70 15.10 -10.10
CA ASP A 184 10.64 15.00 -8.64
C ASP A 184 9.98 13.68 -8.15
N GLU A 185 9.45 12.85 -9.05
CA GLU A 185 8.82 11.57 -8.69
C GLU A 185 9.53 10.38 -9.35
N GLU A 186 10.12 9.50 -8.54
CA GLU A 186 10.70 8.22 -8.97
C GLU A 186 9.57 7.27 -9.40
N LEU A 187 9.17 7.39 -10.67
CA LEU A 187 8.01 6.71 -11.23
C LEU A 187 8.44 5.49 -12.04
N VAL A 188 7.79 4.36 -11.75
CA VAL A 188 8.02 3.10 -12.48
C VAL A 188 7.39 3.20 -13.87
N GLU A 189 8.15 2.85 -14.91
CA GLU A 189 7.65 2.87 -16.28
C GLU A 189 6.35 2.02 -16.41
N GLY A 190 5.33 2.63 -17.02
CA GLY A 190 4.02 1.98 -17.22
C GLY A 190 3.09 2.02 -16.00
N GLN A 191 3.48 2.69 -14.91
CA GLN A 191 2.58 2.96 -13.79
C GLN A 191 1.37 3.79 -14.27
N ALA A 192 0.19 3.45 -13.76
CA ALA A 192 -1.06 4.05 -14.19
C ALA A 192 -1.83 4.63 -13.00
N TYR A 193 -2.27 5.87 -13.13
CA TYR A 193 -3.20 6.47 -12.18
C TYR A 193 -4.61 5.91 -12.42
N MET A 194 -5.23 5.41 -11.36
CA MET A 194 -6.51 4.72 -11.40
C MET A 194 -7.47 5.23 -10.34
N GLU A 195 -8.75 5.31 -10.70
CA GLU A 195 -9.81 5.80 -9.84
C GLU A 195 -11.00 4.82 -9.79
N LEU A 196 -11.62 4.73 -8.62
CA LEU A 196 -12.88 4.02 -8.41
C LEU A 196 -13.88 4.96 -7.74
N ASN A 197 -15.01 5.17 -8.39
CA ASN A 197 -16.15 5.82 -7.76
C ASN A 197 -16.78 4.86 -6.75
N VAL A 198 -16.72 5.23 -5.48
CA VAL A 198 -17.37 4.55 -4.35
C VAL A 198 -18.63 5.30 -3.88
N GLY A 199 -18.89 6.44 -4.53
CA GLY A 199 -20.01 7.34 -4.34
C GLY A 199 -21.31 6.64 -3.96
N VAL A 200 -21.99 7.29 -3.01
CA VAL A 200 -23.15 6.80 -2.28
C VAL A 200 -24.11 6.10 -3.24
N SER A 201 -24.35 4.81 -3.03
CA SER A 201 -25.64 4.26 -3.42
C SER A 201 -26.64 5.04 -2.59
N LEU A 202 -27.18 6.11 -3.16
CA LEU A 202 -28.37 6.78 -2.67
C LEU A 202 -29.43 5.67 -2.62
N SER A 203 -29.53 4.96 -1.50
CA SER A 203 -30.69 4.17 -1.23
C SER A 203 -31.81 5.20 -1.16
N ILE A 204 -32.76 5.08 -2.09
CA ILE A 204 -33.95 5.92 -2.17
C ILE A 204 -34.71 5.94 -0.81
N ALA A 205 -34.41 4.97 0.08
CA ALA A 205 -34.89 4.90 1.45
C ALA A 205 -34.58 6.13 2.34
N SER A 206 -33.56 6.93 2.07
CA SER A 206 -33.27 8.14 2.87
C SER A 206 -33.96 9.41 2.37
N LEU A 207 -34.73 9.34 1.27
CA LEU A 207 -35.46 10.47 0.70
C LEU A 207 -36.97 10.51 1.05
N ILE A 208 -37.47 9.57 1.87
CA ILE A 208 -38.91 9.49 2.23
C ILE A 208 -39.15 9.79 3.73
N THR A 209 -38.43 10.73 4.33
CA THR A 209 -38.78 11.19 5.70
C THR A 209 -38.69 12.70 5.82
N VAL A 210 -39.43 13.41 4.96
CA VAL A 210 -39.66 14.85 5.14
C VAL A 210 -41.08 15.23 4.72
N GLU A 211 -42.11 14.50 5.15
CA GLU A 211 -43.49 15.05 5.18
C GLU A 211 -44.19 14.62 6.47
N GLY A 212 -43.93 15.40 7.53
CA GLY A 212 -44.54 15.26 8.84
C GLY A 212 -44.44 16.60 9.56
N ILE A 213 -45.02 17.64 8.95
CA ILE A 213 -45.20 18.95 9.58
C ILE A 213 -46.35 18.77 10.58
N ASP A 214 -46.01 18.54 11.85
CA ASP A 214 -46.97 18.67 12.96
C ASP A 214 -47.34 20.14 13.11
N TYR A 215 -48.53 20.47 12.58
CA TYR A 215 -49.17 21.77 12.75
C TYR A 215 -49.70 21.88 14.17
N CYS A 216 -49.00 22.59 15.04
CA CYS A 216 -49.45 22.88 16.40
C CYS A 216 -50.32 24.16 16.38
N PRO A 217 -51.65 24.10 16.63
CA PRO A 217 -52.47 25.30 16.68
C PRO A 217 -52.22 26.02 18.01
N ARG A 218 -51.80 27.28 17.94
CA ARG A 218 -51.80 28.18 19.11
C ARG A 218 -53.26 28.47 19.50
N SER A 219 -53.65 28.03 20.70
CA SER A 219 -54.82 28.56 21.39
C SER A 219 -54.46 29.85 22.12
N SER A 220 -55.35 30.84 21.97
CA SER A 220 -55.32 32.20 22.51
C SER A 220 -55.21 32.28 24.03
#